data_AF-A0A392QJ24-F1
#
_entry.id   AF-A0A392QJ24-F1
#
_cell.length_a   1.000
_cell.length_b   1.000
_cell.length_c   1.000
_cell.angle_alpha   90.00
_cell.angle_beta   90.00
_cell.angle_gamma   90.00
#
_symmetry.space_group_name_H-M   'P 1'
#
loop_
_entity.id
_entity.type
_entity.pdbx_description
1 polymer ?
#
loop_
_entity_poly.entity_id
_entity_poly.type
_entity_poly.pdbx_seq_one_letter_code
_entity_poly.pdbx_strand_id
1 'polypeptide(L)' 'MNEFSLPKGCAYVEFLNIDAVPKALLLNESELHGRKIKVCAKRTNIPGMNQYSGRYTWVLRSRRPPPLYPRPGYG' A
#
# COMPACT_ATOMS: atom_id res chain seq x y z
N MET A 1 -32.70 15.63 -4.49
CA MET A 1 -31.31 16.01 -4.19
C MET A 1 -30.59 14.75 -3.79
N ASN A 2 -29.91 14.07 -4.73
CA ASN A 2 -29.23 12.83 -4.42
C ASN A 2 -27.86 13.15 -3.85
N GLU A 3 -27.75 12.91 -2.55
CA GLU A 3 -26.54 12.90 -1.76
C GLU A 3 -25.50 12.00 -2.46
N PHE A 4 -24.55 12.61 -3.17
CA PHE A 4 -23.35 11.94 -3.69
C PHE A 4 -22.43 11.61 -2.51
N SER A 5 -22.95 10.79 -1.59
CA SER A 5 -22.20 10.24 -0.49
C SER A 5 -21.11 9.36 -1.09
N LEU A 6 -19.89 9.54 -0.58
CA LEU A 6 -18.68 8.78 -0.91
C LEU A 6 -18.98 7.31 -1.27
N PRO A 7 -18.20 6.67 -2.16
CA PRO A 7 -18.42 5.26 -2.49
C PRO A 7 -18.33 4.39 -1.22
N LYS A 8 -19.48 4.01 -0.66
CA LYS A 8 -19.63 3.23 0.59
C LYS A 8 -19.57 1.71 0.38
N GLY A 9 -19.48 1.23 -0.87
CA GLY A 9 -19.62 -0.18 -1.21
C GLY A 9 -18.34 -0.80 -1.77
N CYS A 10 -17.77 -1.76 -1.02
CA CYS A 10 -16.79 -2.72 -1.51
C CYS A 10 -17.40 -4.12 -1.35
N ALA A 11 -17.13 -5.03 -2.29
CA ALA A 11 -17.59 -6.41 -2.21
C ALA A 11 -16.43 -7.36 -2.51
N TYR A 12 -16.48 -8.55 -1.90
CA TYR A 12 -15.58 -9.65 -2.21
C TYR A 12 -16.39 -10.74 -2.89
N VAL A 13 -15.89 -11.22 -4.02
CA VAL A 13 -16.49 -12.31 -4.77
C VAL A 13 -15.51 -13.46 -4.78
N GLU A 14 -15.98 -14.62 -4.34
CA GLU A 14 -15.23 -15.87 -4.41
C GLU A 14 -15.78 -16.68 -5.59
N PHE A 15 -14.87 -17.25 -6.38
CA PHE A 15 -15.21 -18.05 -7.55
C PHE A 15 -14.90 -19.52 -7.27
N LEU A 16 -15.74 -20.41 -7.78
CA LEU A 16 -15.50 -21.86 -7.72
C LEU A 16 -14.31 -22.27 -8.61
N ASN A 17 -14.16 -21.63 -9.76
CA ASN A 17 -13.13 -21.94 -10.75
C ASN A 17 -12.10 -20.81 -10.84
N ILE A 18 -10.82 -21.18 -10.93
CA ILE A 18 -9.70 -20.22 -11.00
C ILE A 18 -9.74 -19.44 -12.32
N ASP A 19 -10.20 -20.06 -13.40
CA ASP A 19 -10.30 -19.42 -14.73
C ASP A 19 -11.33 -18.29 -14.80
N ALA A 20 -12.21 -18.17 -13.81
CA ALA A 20 -13.18 -17.08 -13.73
C ALA A 20 -12.54 -15.76 -13.26
N VAL A 21 -11.47 -15.83 -12.47
CA VAL A 21 -10.75 -14.66 -11.95
C VAL A 21 -10.20 -13.75 -13.06
N PRO A 22 -9.45 -14.25 -14.06
CA PRO A 22 -8.95 -13.40 -15.15
C PRO A 22 -10.08 -12.82 -16.00
N LYS A 23 -11.17 -13.56 -16.21
CA LYS A 23 -12.35 -13.06 -16.95
C LYS A 23 -13.02 -11.90 -16.22
N ALA A 24 -13.13 -11.98 -14.89
CA ALA A 24 -13.69 -10.91 -14.07
C ALA A 24 -12.82 -9.63 -14.09
N LEU A 25 -11.49 -9.78 -14.14
CA LEU A 25 -10.57 -8.63 -14.22
C LEU A 25 -10.71 -7.84 -15.53
N LEU A 26 -11.13 -8.48 -16.64
CA LEU A 26 -11.39 -7.80 -17.91
C LEU A 26 -12.61 -6.87 -17.84
N LEU A 27 -13.49 -7.05 -16.86
CA LEU A 27 -14.66 -6.20 -16.63
C LEU A 27 -14.35 -5.00 -15.72
N ASN A 28 -13.07 -4.67 -15.54
CA ASN A 28 -12.71 -3.42 -14.87
C ASN A 28 -13.31 -2.23 -15.66
N GLU A 29 -13.72 -1.18 -14.94
CA GLU A 29 -14.28 0.05 -15.53
C GLU A 29 -15.62 -0.10 -16.25
N SER A 30 -16.23 -1.29 -16.22
CA SER A 30 -17.59 -1.49 -16.70
C SER A 30 -18.61 -0.70 -15.89
N GLU A 31 -19.76 -0.41 -16.51
CA GLU A 31 -20.88 0.26 -15.84
C GLU A 31 -21.76 -0.76 -15.12
N LEU A 32 -21.84 -0.64 -13.81
CA LEU A 32 -22.75 -1.40 -12.96
C LEU A 32 -23.73 -0.41 -12.30
N HIS A 33 -25.03 -0.58 -12.56
CA HIS A 33 -26.09 0.32 -12.04
C HIS A 33 -25.82 1.81 -12.31
N GLY A 34 -25.31 2.13 -13.51
CA GLY A 34 -24.99 3.50 -13.91
C GLY A 34 -23.76 4.10 -13.23
N ARG A 35 -22.90 3.26 -12.62
CA ARG A 35 -21.65 3.67 -11.97
C ARG A 35 -20.50 2.83 -12.48
N LYS A 36 -19.36 3.47 -12.77
CA LYS A 36 -18.13 2.76 -13.11
C LYS A 36 -17.57 2.04 -11.89
N ILE A 37 -17.22 0.77 -12.04
CA ILE A 37 -16.64 -0.04 -10.97
C ILE A 37 -15.14 -0.26 -11.17
N LYS A 38 -14.43 -0.45 -10.06
CA LYS A 38 -13.04 -0.92 -10.07
C LYS A 38 -13.02 -2.36 -9.60
N VAL A 39 -12.63 -3.26 -10.50
CA VAL A 39 -12.40 -4.67 -10.19
C VAL A 39 -10.90 -4.89 -10.06
N CYS A 40 -10.45 -5.45 -8.94
CA CYS A 40 -9.07 -5.82 -8.72
C CYS A 40 -8.97 -7.17 -8.00
N ALA A 41 -7.84 -7.85 -8.21
CA ALA A 41 -7.56 -9.08 -7.47
C ALA A 41 -7.44 -8.78 -5.97
N LYS A 42 -7.97 -9.69 -5.15
CA LYS A 42 -7.84 -9.60 -3.68
C LYS A 42 -6.36 -9.53 -3.31
N ARG A 43 -6.00 -8.56 -2.48
CA ARG A 43 -4.64 -8.46 -1.93
C ARG A 43 -4.45 -9.55 -0.86
N THR A 44 -3.52 -10.47 -1.08
CA THR A 44 -3.05 -11.39 -0.04
C THR A 44 -1.86 -10.74 0.65
N ASN A 45 -2.05 -10.28 1.89
CA ASN A 45 -0.93 -9.80 2.69
C ASN A 45 -0.04 -11.01 3.04
N ILE A 46 1.24 -10.99 2.68
CA ILE A 46 2.19 -12.03 3.09
C ILE A 46 2.72 -11.61 4.47
N PRO A 47 2.26 -12.26 5.56
CA PRO A 47 2.75 -11.94 6.91
C PRO A 47 4.27 -12.19 6.98
N GLY A 48 4.99 -11.27 7.61
CA GLY A 48 6.45 -11.33 7.73
C GLY A 48 7.24 -10.57 6.65
N MET A 49 6.57 -10.10 5.58
CA MET A 49 7.20 -9.27 4.54
C MET A 49 7.04 -7.76 4.83
N ASN A 50 7.21 -7.35 6.08
CA ASN A 50 7.40 -5.93 6.38
C ASN A 50 8.89 -5.65 6.20
N GLN A 51 9.23 -4.97 5.11
CA GLN A 51 10.55 -4.41 4.89
C GLN A 51 10.96 -3.68 6.16
N TYR A 52 11.89 -4.26 6.90
CA TYR A 52 12.63 -3.65 8.01
C TYR A 52 13.55 -2.57 7.40
N SER A 53 12.98 -1.61 6.68
CA SER A 53 13.72 -0.52 6.07
C SER A 53 13.73 0.62 7.06
N GLY A 54 14.88 0.81 7.71
CA GLY A 54 15.32 2.14 8.12
C GLY A 54 15.08 2.58 9.56
N ARG A 55 14.67 1.70 10.51
CA ARG A 55 14.66 2.09 11.94
C ARG A 55 15.90 1.70 12.73
N TYR A 56 16.74 0.80 12.22
CA TYR A 56 17.98 0.41 12.89
C TYR A 56 19.23 1.18 12.44
N THR A 57 19.11 2.11 11.49
CA THR A 57 20.26 2.93 11.05
C THR A 57 20.45 4.17 11.92
N TRP A 58 19.38 4.72 12.50
CA TRP A 58 19.47 5.88 13.40
C TRP A 58 20.11 5.53 14.74
N VAL A 59 19.82 4.35 15.29
CA VAL A 59 20.37 3.92 16.59
C VAL A 59 21.87 3.59 16.49
N LEU A 60 22.31 3.05 15.35
CA LEU A 60 23.73 2.78 15.07
C LEU A 60 24.52 4.05 14.69
N ARG A 61 23.87 5.08 14.12
CA ARG A 61 24.51 6.36 13.83
C ARG A 61 24.74 7.21 15.08
N SER A 62 23.84 7.12 16.06
CA SER A 62 23.99 7.80 17.36
C SER A 62 25.04 7.16 18.29
N ARG A 63 25.55 5.97 17.94
CA ARG A 63 26.63 5.28 18.68
C ARG A 63 28.02 5.48 18.08
N ARG A 64 28.15 6.30 17.03
CA ARG A 64 29.48 6.70 16.55
C ARG A 64 30.01 7.81 17.47
N PRO A 65 31.15 7.61 18.15
CA PRO A 65 31.75 8.68 18.93
C PRO A 65 32.04 9.87 18.02
N PRO A 66 31.83 11.12 18.49
CA PRO A 66 32.16 12.29 17.70
C PRO A 66 33.66 12.26 17.33
N PRO A 67 34.04 12.70 16.12
CA PRO A 67 35.44 12.77 15.73
C PRO A 67 36.20 13.69 16.70
N LEU A 68 37.31 13.20 17.25
CA LEU A 68 38.13 13.82 18.31
C LEU A 68 38.95 15.04 17.85
N TYR A 69 38.56 15.72 16.77
CA TYR A 69 39.28 16.90 16.31
C TYR A 69 38.56 18.18 16.77
N PRO A 70 39.24 19.08 17.52
CA PRO A 70 38.69 20.39 17.84
C PRO A 70 38.39 21.14 16.55
N ARG A 71 37.15 21.63 16.41
CA ARG A 71 36.80 22.56 15.34
C ARG A 71 37.66 23.82 15.52
N PRO A 72 38.43 24.27 14.51
CA PRO A 72 39.16 25.52 14.59
C PRO A 72 38.17 26.67 14.81
N GLY A 73 38.26 27.34 15.95
CA GLY A 73 37.55 28.59 16.20
C GLY A 73 38.18 29.66 15.35
N TYR A 74 37.46 30.14 14.34
CA TYR A 74 37.83 31.38 13.66
C TYR A 74 37.42 32.53 14.59
N GLY A 75 38.41 33.32 15.01
CA GLY A 75 38.23 34.62 15.66
C GLY A 75 37.88 35.70 14.67
#